data_AF-A0A9E1Y947-F1
#
_entry.id   AF-A0A9E1Y947-F1
#
_cell.length_a   1.000
_cell.length_b   1.000
_cell.length_c   1.000
_cell.angle_alpha   90.00
_cell.angle_beta   90.00
_cell.angle_gamma   90.00
#
_symmetry.space_group_name_H-M   'P 1'
#
loop_
_entity.id
_entity.type
_entity.pdbx_description
1 polymer ?
#
loop_
_entity_poly.entity_id
_entity_poly.type
_entity_poly.pdbx_seq_one_letter_code
_entity_poly.pdbx_strand_id
1 'polypeptide(L)'
;MNRFVGVVGFILGGWLLISGLNHMSVIGTASAEGAVVNVPVAEHNTTDAGGIIWLHSLAEAQKQARASGKPIFIDFYASWCANCLAFAEETVNDDALNKTHQQEKLSTFYSMPESIVSMLLH
;
A
#
# COMPACT_ATOMS: atom_id res chain seq x y z
N MET A 1 -5.03 53.81 6.62
CA MET A 1 -5.09 52.37 6.98
C MET A 1 -4.56 51.41 5.89
N ASN A 2 -4.29 51.86 4.65
CA ASN A 2 -4.08 50.93 3.53
C ASN A 2 -2.63 50.42 3.36
N ARG A 3 -1.65 51.03 4.05
CA ARG A 3 -0.23 50.61 3.97
C ARG A 3 0.08 49.37 4.80
N PHE A 4 -0.70 49.12 5.86
CA PHE A 4 -0.56 47.91 6.69
C PHE A 4 -1.22 46.68 6.05
N VAL A 5 -2.29 46.88 5.27
CA VAL A 5 -2.98 45.79 4.56
C VAL A 5 -2.04 45.09 3.57
N GLY A 6 -1.17 45.86 2.89
CA GLY A 6 -0.17 45.30 1.98
C GLY A 6 0.91 44.48 2.69
N VAL A 7 1.42 44.95 3.83
CA VAL A 7 2.45 44.23 4.60
C VAL A 7 1.89 42.95 5.22
N VAL A 8 0.67 43.01 5.75
CA VAL A 8 -0.01 41.83 6.31
C VAL A 8 -0.31 40.80 5.22
N GLY A 9 -0.72 41.24 4.02
CA GLY A 9 -0.89 40.37 2.86
C GLY A 9 0.40 39.68 2.42
N PHE A 10 1.53 40.39 2.43
CA PHE A 10 2.84 39.82 2.10
C PHE A 10 3.31 38.79 3.14
N ILE A 11 3.09 39.04 4.43
CA ILE A 11 3.48 38.11 5.51
C ILE A 11 2.60 36.85 5.45
N LEU A 12 1.28 37.00 5.35
CA LEU A 12 0.36 35.86 5.26
C LEU A 12 0.57 35.06 3.97
N GLY A 13 0.79 35.72 2.84
CA GLY A 13 1.08 35.08 1.56
C GLY A 13 2.42 34.33 1.57
N GLY A 14 3.46 34.94 2.15
CA GLY A 14 4.76 34.28 2.31
C GLY A 14 4.68 33.04 3.21
N TRP A 15 3.96 33.14 4.33
CA TRP A 15 3.76 32.02 5.25
C TRP A 15 3.01 30.86 4.59
N LEU A 16 1.95 31.16 3.82
CA LEU A 16 1.14 30.16 3.12
C LEU A 16 1.91 29.47 1.98
N LEU A 17 2.80 30.20 1.28
CA LEU A 17 3.72 29.61 0.30
C LEU A 17 4.75 28.66 0.94
N ILE A 18 5.36 29.04 2.06
CA ILE A 18 6.37 28.22 2.75
C ILE A 18 5.71 26.96 3.33
N SER A 19 4.52 27.08 3.93
CA SER A 19 3.75 25.92 4.40
C SER A 19 3.30 25.00 3.26
N GLY A 20 2.94 25.57 2.09
CA GLY A 20 2.56 24.80 0.91
C GLY A 20 3.72 23.99 0.32
N LEU A 21 4.94 24.53 0.32
CA LEU A 21 6.13 23.82 -0.15
C LEU A 21 6.54 22.65 0.76
N ASN A 22 6.22 22.71 2.06
CA ASN A 22 6.52 21.61 2.98
C ASN A 22 5.53 20.42 2.86
N HIS A 23 4.37 20.63 2.23
CA HIS A 23 3.39 19.57 1.94
C HIS A 23 3.48 19.05 0.49
N MET A 24 4.38 19.61 -0.32
CA MET A 24 4.61 19.14 -1.68
C MET A 24 5.81 18.20 -1.68
N SER A 25 5.56 16.93 -1.33
CA SER A 25 6.45 15.81 -1.64
C SER A 25 6.52 15.66 -3.17
N VAL A 26 7.31 16.51 -3.82
CA VAL A 26 7.63 16.39 -5.24
C VAL A 26 8.62 15.25 -5.39
N ILE A 27 8.06 14.12 -5.84
CA ILE A 27 8.49 13.36 -7.01
C ILE A 27 9.99 13.11 -7.05
N GLY A 28 10.31 11.85 -6.73
CA GLY A 28 11.63 11.27 -6.90
C GLY A 28 12.22 11.58 -8.27
N THR A 29 13.46 12.05 -8.24
CA THR A 29 14.38 11.87 -9.35
C THR A 29 14.43 10.38 -9.67
N ALA A 30 13.94 10.00 -10.84
CA ALA A 30 14.38 8.77 -11.49
C ALA A 30 15.90 8.90 -11.71
N SER A 31 16.68 8.42 -10.75
CA SER A 31 18.07 8.07 -10.99
C SER A 31 18.09 6.58 -11.27
N ALA A 32 18.16 6.27 -12.55
CA ALA A 32 18.64 4.98 -13.03
C ALA A 32 20.13 4.90 -12.69
N GLU A 33 20.45 4.57 -11.44
CA GLU A 33 21.75 4.03 -11.08
C GLU A 33 21.48 2.77 -10.26
N GLY A 34 21.91 1.64 -10.83
CA GLY A 34 21.58 0.32 -10.34
C GLY A 34 22.05 0.10 -8.91
N ALA A 35 21.16 0.34 -7.95
CA ALA A 35 21.13 -0.43 -6.74
C ALA A 35 20.37 -1.71 -7.08
N VAL A 36 21.13 -2.76 -7.44
CA VAL A 36 20.66 -4.12 -7.21
C VAL A 36 20.43 -4.23 -5.71
N VAL A 37 19.21 -3.90 -5.28
CA VAL A 37 18.76 -4.25 -3.95
C VAL A 37 18.60 -5.74 -4.01
N ASN A 38 19.62 -6.44 -3.53
CA ASN A 38 19.51 -7.84 -3.18
C ASN A 38 18.58 -7.91 -1.98
N VAL A 39 17.29 -7.64 -2.20
CA VAL A 39 16.25 -8.07 -1.28
C VAL A 39 16.35 -9.59 -1.38
N PRO A 40 16.80 -10.29 -0.32
CA PRO A 40 16.63 -11.73 -0.32
C PRO A 40 15.17 -11.94 -0.64
N VAL A 41 14.89 -12.77 -1.65
CA VAL A 41 13.55 -13.29 -1.92
C VAL A 41 13.12 -13.95 -0.62
N ALA A 42 12.57 -13.13 0.27
CA ALA A 42 11.91 -13.56 1.46
C ALA A 42 10.66 -14.17 0.88
N GLU A 43 10.76 -15.47 0.62
CA GLU A 43 9.65 -16.38 0.62
C GLU A 43 8.74 -15.91 1.76
N HIS A 44 7.69 -15.17 1.38
CA HIS A 44 6.77 -14.50 2.29
C HIS A 44 5.93 -15.59 2.94
N ASN A 45 6.55 -16.28 3.88
CA ASN A 45 5.96 -17.38 4.59
C ASN A 45 6.29 -17.23 6.06
N THR A 46 5.69 -16.21 6.68
CA THR A 46 5.51 -16.17 8.12
C THR A 46 4.19 -15.46 8.41
N THR A 47 3.09 -16.20 8.34
CA THR A 47 1.86 -16.01 9.13
C THR A 47 1.50 -14.57 9.50
N ASP A 48 0.46 -14.07 8.84
CA ASP A 48 -0.50 -13.13 9.41
C ASP A 48 0.01 -11.70 9.68
N ALA A 49 0.49 -11.03 8.64
CA ALA A 49 0.54 -9.56 8.65
C ALA A 49 -0.89 -9.02 8.95
N GLY A 50 -1.05 -8.28 10.05
CA GLY A 50 -2.36 -7.72 10.45
C GLY A 50 -3.37 -8.73 11.00
N GLY A 51 -2.99 -9.99 11.25
CA GLY A 51 -3.91 -11.04 11.72
C GLY A 51 -4.76 -11.68 10.61
N ILE A 52 -4.33 -11.55 9.34
CA ILE A 52 -4.99 -12.09 8.15
C ILE A 52 -4.19 -13.29 7.62
N ILE A 53 -4.82 -14.46 7.50
CA ILE A 53 -4.21 -15.64 6.88
C ILE A 53 -4.30 -15.52 5.36
N TRP A 54 -3.17 -15.26 4.71
CA TRP A 54 -3.06 -15.20 3.25
C TRP A 54 -2.83 -16.59 2.66
N LEU A 55 -3.69 -16.99 1.71
CA LEU A 55 -3.48 -18.19 0.91
C LEU A 55 -2.69 -17.85 -0.35
N HIS A 56 -1.75 -18.71 -0.71
CA HIS A 56 -0.95 -18.57 -1.94
C HIS A 56 -1.35 -19.56 -3.04
N SER A 57 -2.39 -20.36 -2.79
CA SER A 57 -2.98 -21.28 -3.77
C SER A 57 -4.41 -20.86 -4.08
N LEU A 58 -4.69 -20.54 -5.35
CA LEU A 58 -6.05 -20.21 -5.79
C LEU A 58 -7.00 -21.38 -5.59
N ALA A 59 -6.52 -22.62 -5.77
CA ALA A 59 -7.34 -23.82 -5.59
C ALA A 59 -7.78 -23.98 -4.13
N GLU A 60 -6.88 -23.71 -3.17
CA GLU A 60 -7.20 -23.73 -1.74
C GLU A 60 -8.15 -22.59 -1.37
N ALA A 61 -7.91 -21.38 -1.88
CA ALA A 61 -8.78 -20.24 -1.66
C ALA A 61 -10.20 -20.48 -2.19
N GLN A 62 -10.32 -21.06 -3.39
CA GLN A 62 -11.60 -21.45 -3.97
C GLN A 62 -12.30 -22.54 -3.15
N LYS A 63 -11.56 -23.55 -2.68
CA LYS A 63 -12.14 -24.61 -1.83
C LYS A 63 -12.69 -24.02 -0.54
N GLN A 64 -11.92 -23.16 0.14
CA GLN A 64 -12.34 -22.54 1.39
C GLN A 64 -13.48 -21.55 1.20
N ALA A 65 -13.45 -20.75 0.14
CA ALA A 65 -14.53 -19.83 -0.23
C ALA A 65 -15.85 -20.57 -0.50
N ARG A 66 -15.81 -21.67 -1.28
CA ARG A 66 -16.99 -22.51 -1.52
C ARG A 66 -17.50 -23.17 -0.24
N ALA A 67 -16.59 -23.68 0.60
CA ALA A 67 -16.98 -24.33 1.85
C ALA A 67 -17.58 -23.36 2.87
N SER A 68 -17.09 -22.12 2.90
CA SER A 68 -17.55 -21.09 3.83
C SER A 68 -18.68 -20.20 3.28
N GLY A 69 -18.97 -20.28 1.97
CA GLY A 69 -19.96 -19.42 1.30
C GLY A 69 -19.52 -17.96 1.18
N LYS A 70 -18.20 -17.70 1.22
CA LYS A 70 -17.60 -16.38 1.33
C LYS A 70 -16.91 -15.96 0.03
N PRO A 71 -16.93 -14.67 -0.34
CA PRO A 71 -16.14 -14.17 -1.47
C PRO A 71 -14.64 -14.31 -1.22
N ILE A 72 -13.86 -14.33 -2.30
CA ILE A 72 -12.39 -14.31 -2.24
C ILE A 72 -11.93 -12.88 -2.42
N PHE A 73 -11.11 -12.39 -1.50
CA PHE A 73 -10.33 -11.18 -1.68
C PHE A 73 -9.01 -11.54 -2.36
N ILE A 74 -8.73 -10.94 -3.51
CA ILE A 74 -7.53 -11.25 -4.32
C ILE A 74 -6.60 -10.04 -4.28
N ASP A 75 -5.39 -10.24 -3.76
CA ASP A 75 -4.31 -9.26 -3.81
C ASP A 75 -3.31 -9.61 -4.93
N PHE A 76 -3.05 -8.65 -5.82
CA PHE A 76 -2.11 -8.76 -6.93
C PHE A 76 -0.76 -8.16 -6.51
N TYR A 77 -0.15 -8.77 -5.51
CA TYR A 77 1.09 -8.28 -4.93
C TYR A 77 2.30 -8.59 -5.83
N ALA A 78 3.25 -7.64 -5.87
CA ALA A 78 4.59 -7.86 -6.39
C ALA A 78 5.62 -7.01 -5.63
N SER A 79 6.82 -7.56 -5.41
CA SER A 79 7.94 -6.91 -4.74
C SER A 79 8.47 -5.67 -5.45
N TRP A 80 8.29 -5.60 -6.77
CA TRP A 80 8.67 -4.43 -7.57
C TRP A 80 7.57 -3.36 -7.63
N CYS A 81 6.38 -3.64 -7.08
CA CYS A 81 5.25 -2.71 -7.09
C CYS A 81 5.32 -1.77 -5.87
N ALA A 82 5.75 -0.53 -6.09
CA ALA A 82 5.89 0.48 -5.04
C ALA A 82 4.58 0.74 -4.27
N ASN A 83 3.43 0.80 -4.98
CA ASN A 83 2.13 0.99 -4.33
C ASN A 83 1.72 -0.22 -3.49
N CYS A 84 2.10 -1.42 -3.90
CA CYS A 84 1.80 -2.66 -3.20
C CYS A 84 2.58 -2.72 -1.87
N LEU A 85 3.84 -2.28 -1.89
CA LEU A 85 4.67 -2.16 -0.69
C LEU A 85 4.10 -1.13 0.30
N ALA A 86 3.70 0.05 -0.18
CA ALA A 86 3.08 1.07 0.65
C ALA A 86 1.76 0.57 1.27
N PHE A 87 0.92 -0.11 0.48
CA PHE A 87 -0.32 -0.70 0.98
C PHE A 87 -0.07 -1.78 2.04
N ALA A 88 0.91 -2.66 1.84
CA ALA A 88 1.29 -3.66 2.83
C ALA A 88 1.76 -3.01 4.15
N GLU A 89 2.50 -1.91 4.09
CA GLU A 89 2.92 -1.16 5.28
C GLU A 89 1.73 -0.52 6.02
N GLU A 90 0.81 0.11 5.29
CA GLU A 90 -0.40 0.72 5.89
C GLU A 90 -1.34 -0.32 6.50
N THR A 91 -1.53 -1.46 5.83
CA THR A 91 -2.38 -2.54 6.36
C THR A 91 -1.85 -3.12 7.68
N VAL A 92 -0.54 -3.12 7.89
CA VAL A 92 0.05 -3.55 9.17
C VAL A 92 -0.08 -2.48 10.25
N ASN A 93 0.11 -1.20 9.91
CA ASN A 93 0.22 -0.11 10.87
C ASN A 93 -1.11 0.57 11.25
N ASP A 94 -2.15 0.45 10.41
CA ASP A 94 -3.45 1.06 10.68
C ASP A 94 -4.36 0.08 11.45
N ASP A 95 -4.54 0.37 12.74
CA ASP A 95 -5.44 -0.38 13.63
C ASP A 95 -6.91 -0.38 13.17
N ALA A 96 -7.38 0.66 12.47
CA ALA A 96 -8.74 0.74 11.95
C ALA A 96 -8.92 -0.12 10.70
N LEU A 97 -7.91 -0.18 9.82
CA LEU A 97 -7.88 -1.13 8.70
C LEU A 97 -7.79 -2.57 9.22
N ASN A 98 -6.90 -2.85 10.17
CA ASN A 98 -6.80 -4.17 10.79
C ASN A 98 -8.12 -4.62 11.45
N LYS A 99 -8.80 -3.71 12.17
CA LYS A 99 -10.13 -4.00 12.73
C LYS A 99 -11.17 -4.25 11.64
N THR A 100 -11.13 -3.52 10.53
CA THR A 100 -12.05 -3.71 9.41
C THR A 100 -11.79 -5.03 8.68
N HIS A 101 -10.52 -5.41 8.48
CA HIS A 101 -10.16 -6.73 7.93
C HIS A 101 -10.56 -7.88 8.85
N GLN A 102 -10.54 -7.67 10.18
CA GLN A 102 -11.13 -8.62 11.13
C GLN A 102 -12.66 -8.69 11.03
N GLN A 103 -13.34 -7.64 10.57
CA GLN A 103 -14.77 -7.70 10.23
C GLN A 103 -15.00 -8.34 8.86
N GLU A 104 -14.05 -8.19 7.92
CA GLU A 104 -13.93 -8.99 6.69
C GLU A 104 -13.43 -10.42 6.92
N LYS A 105 -13.50 -10.96 8.15
CA LYS A 105 -13.43 -12.41 8.42
C LYS A 105 -14.45 -13.23 7.59
N LEU A 106 -15.29 -12.55 6.83
CA LEU A 106 -16.21 -13.02 5.79
C LEU A 106 -15.60 -13.18 4.39
N SER A 107 -14.31 -12.94 4.16
CA SER A 107 -13.65 -13.22 2.87
C SER A 107 -12.45 -14.16 3.03
N THR A 108 -12.20 -14.97 2.00
CA THR A 108 -11.00 -15.79 1.89
C THR A 108 -9.92 -14.94 1.22
N PHE A 109 -8.79 -14.72 1.90
CA PHE A 109 -7.71 -13.88 1.38
C PHE A 109 -6.74 -14.72 0.54
N TYR A 110 -6.53 -14.31 -0.71
CA TYR A 110 -5.60 -14.94 -1.64
C TYR A 110 -4.60 -13.90 -2.14
N SER A 111 -3.32 -14.16 -1.92
CA SER A 111 -2.23 -13.37 -2.48
C SER A 111 -1.65 -14.11 -3.69
N MET A 112 -1.73 -13.46 -4.84
CA MET A 112 -1.29 -14.02 -6.10
C MET A 112 0.24 -14.09 -6.18
N PRO A 113 0.83 -15.21 -6.61
CA PRO A 113 2.28 -15.30 -6.77
C PRO A 113 2.77 -14.37 -7.88
N GLU A 114 3.95 -13.79 -7.67
CA GLU A 114 4.55 -12.80 -8.58
C GLU A 114 4.71 -13.30 -10.02
N SER A 115 4.93 -14.61 -10.21
CA SER A 115 5.03 -15.22 -11.55
C SER A 115 3.75 -15.06 -12.36
N ILE A 116 2.58 -15.16 -11.71
CA ILE A 116 1.27 -14.97 -12.35
C ILE A 116 1.00 -13.48 -12.55
N VAL A 117 1.33 -12.63 -11.56
CA VAL A 117 1.17 -11.17 -11.68
C VAL A 117 1.99 -10.63 -12.85
N SER A 118 3.24 -11.07 -12.99
CA SER A 118 4.10 -10.72 -14.13
C SER A 118 3.49 -11.16 -15.46
N MET A 119 2.90 -12.36 -15.53
CA MET A 119 2.27 -12.86 -16.75
C MET A 119 0.98 -12.11 -17.16
N LEU A 120 0.28 -11.48 -16.22
CA LEU A 120 -0.97 -10.75 -16.47
C LEU A 120 -0.77 -9.29 -16.90
N LEU A 121 0.38 -8.70 -16.58
CA LEU A 121 0.68 -7.29 -16.84
C LEU A 121 1.53 -7.07 -18.10
N HIS A 122 1.77 -8.14 -18.88
CA HIS A 122 2.42 -8.12 -20.19
C HIS A 122 1.46 -8.66 -21.26
#